data_AF-A0A182SEB1-F1
#
_entry.id   AF-A0A182SEB1-F1
#
_cell.length_a   1.000
_cell.length_b   1.000
_cell.length_c   1.000
_cell.angle_alpha   90.00
_cell.angle_beta   90.00
_cell.angle_gamma   90.00
#
_symmetry.space_group_name_H-M   'P 1'
#
loop_
_entity.id
_entity.type
_entity.pdbx_description
1 polymer ?
#
loop_
_entity_poly.entity_id
_entity_poly.type
_entity_poly.pdbx_seq_one_letter_code
_entity_poly.pdbx_strand_id
1 'polypeptide(L)'
;MQQDSITLSYWNVQEAIKVYEYVQLLMKEEINGRILQQEDIGIVAPYSKQVEFIKNGLSLLGLDNIEVGSAEQYQGREKPVIIVSTVRSNRKTVGFLADARRLNVVLTRAQALTIIIGNPTNLMQDGTWYEFLKLIKANKAIAGKIFNCTKHVPTQSELIEIEPINGQNFS
;
A
#
# COMPACT_ATOMS: atom_id res chain seq x y z
N MET A 1 -6.67 -11.58 6.34
CA MET A 1 -5.38 -12.06 5.83
C MET A 1 -5.15 -13.51 6.24
N GLN A 2 -4.35 -14.22 5.47
CA GLN A 2 -3.88 -15.58 5.71
C GLN A 2 -2.36 -15.56 5.88
N GLN A 3 -1.80 -16.58 6.53
CA GLN A 3 -0.36 -16.73 6.73
C GLN A 3 0.06 -18.11 6.21
N ASP A 4 1.16 -18.14 5.48
CA ASP A 4 1.77 -19.37 5.01
C ASP A 4 2.53 -20.05 6.15
N SER A 5 2.29 -21.34 6.37
CA SER A 5 2.86 -22.06 7.50
C SER A 5 4.36 -22.31 7.39
N ILE A 6 4.93 -22.22 6.18
CA ILE A 6 6.34 -22.54 5.91
C ILE A 6 7.17 -21.26 5.81
N THR A 7 6.77 -20.36 4.91
CA THR A 7 7.48 -19.11 4.64
C THR A 7 7.17 -18.01 5.65
N LEU A 8 6.14 -18.21 6.49
CA LEU A 8 5.61 -17.22 7.45
C LEU A 8 5.14 -15.90 6.82
N SER A 9 5.08 -15.83 5.49
CA SER A 9 4.60 -14.67 4.73
C SER A 9 3.08 -14.61 4.71
N TYR A 10 2.53 -13.43 4.42
CA TYR A 10 1.09 -13.16 4.45
C TYR A 10 0.53 -12.90 3.05
N TRP A 11 -0.75 -13.20 2.88
CA TRP A 11 -1.55 -12.73 1.74
C TRP A 11 -2.96 -12.34 2.19
N ASN A 12 -3.63 -11.53 1.38
CA ASN A 12 -5.00 -11.12 1.60
C ASN A 12 -5.79 -11.24 0.30
N VAL A 13 -6.60 -12.31 0.25
CA VAL A 13 -7.44 -12.64 -0.93
C VAL A 13 -8.38 -11.48 -1.29
N GLN A 14 -8.96 -10.80 -0.30
CA GLN A 14 -9.91 -9.70 -0.58
C GLN A 14 -9.21 -8.51 -1.24
N GLU A 15 -7.99 -8.18 -0.81
CA GLU A 15 -7.21 -7.13 -1.44
C GLU A 15 -6.75 -7.54 -2.84
N ALA A 16 -6.34 -8.79 -3.03
CA ALA A 16 -5.95 -9.29 -4.35
C ALA A 16 -7.12 -9.26 -5.34
N ILE A 17 -8.34 -9.61 -4.92
CA ILE A 17 -9.55 -9.46 -5.75
C ILE A 17 -9.72 -7.99 -6.18
N LYS A 18 -9.57 -7.03 -5.25
CA LYS A 18 -9.66 -5.61 -5.59
C LYS A 18 -8.54 -5.15 -6.52
N VAL A 19 -7.34 -5.70 -6.39
CA VAL A 19 -6.25 -5.45 -7.32
C VAL A 19 -6.68 -5.85 -8.74
N TYR A 20 -7.22 -7.07 -8.92
CA TYR A 20 -7.66 -7.54 -10.24
C TYR A 20 -8.80 -6.70 -10.80
N GLU A 21 -9.79 -6.34 -9.97
CA GLU A 21 -10.90 -5.47 -10.39
C GLU A 21 -10.40 -4.12 -10.91
N TYR A 22 -9.50 -3.45 -10.19
CA TYR A 22 -8.95 -2.17 -10.63
C TYR A 22 -8.07 -2.30 -11.86
N VAL A 23 -7.25 -3.35 -11.96
CA VAL A 23 -6.47 -3.63 -13.17
C VAL A 23 -7.40 -3.78 -14.37
N GLN A 24 -8.45 -4.61 -14.25
CA GLN A 24 -9.40 -4.82 -15.35
C GLN A 24 -10.15 -3.53 -15.72
N LEU A 25 -10.46 -2.67 -14.76
CA LEU A 25 -11.06 -1.37 -15.02
C LEU A 25 -10.08 -0.46 -15.79
N LEU A 26 -8.85 -0.33 -15.30
CA LEU A 26 -7.82 0.50 -15.93
C LEU A 26 -7.46 0.06 -17.35
N MET A 27 -7.51 -1.25 -17.62
CA MET A 27 -7.23 -1.81 -18.96
C MET A 27 -8.40 -1.66 -19.94
N LYS A 28 -9.62 -1.40 -19.46
CA LYS A 28 -10.82 -1.25 -20.29
C LYS A 28 -11.16 0.20 -20.60
N GLU A 29 -10.90 1.10 -19.65
CA GLU A 29 -11.28 2.49 -19.75
C GLU A 29 -10.21 3.32 -20.46
N GLU A 30 -10.65 4.28 -21.26
CA GLU A 30 -9.79 5.36 -21.72
C GLU A 30 -9.74 6.45 -20.66
N ILE A 31 -8.54 6.79 -20.21
CA ILE A 31 -8.33 7.80 -19.17
C ILE A 31 -7.63 8.99 -19.80
N ASN A 32 -8.33 10.12 -19.90
CA ASN A 32 -7.81 11.38 -20.46
C ASN A 32 -7.19 11.22 -21.86
N GLY A 33 -7.84 10.50 -22.79
CA GLY A 33 -7.31 10.32 -24.14
C GLY A 33 -6.30 9.18 -24.29
N ARG A 34 -6.01 8.43 -23.21
CA ARG A 34 -5.00 7.36 -23.20
C ARG A 34 -5.60 6.03 -22.76
N ILE A 35 -5.34 4.99 -23.56
CA ILE A 35 -5.56 3.59 -23.19
C ILE A 35 -4.27 3.07 -22.54
N LEU A 36 -4.38 2.54 -21.33
CA LEU A 36 -3.22 1.99 -20.61
C LEU A 36 -2.79 0.65 -21.20
N GLN A 37 -1.48 0.44 -21.26
CA GLN A 37 -0.89 -0.87 -21.53
C GLN A 37 -0.58 -1.60 -20.22
N GLN A 38 -0.38 -2.91 -20.26
CA GLN A 38 -0.05 -3.69 -19.06
C GLN A 38 1.24 -3.18 -18.40
N GLU A 39 2.21 -2.78 -19.22
CA GLU A 39 3.50 -2.26 -18.80
C GLU A 39 3.40 -0.87 -18.16
N ASP A 40 2.28 -0.16 -18.31
CA ASP A 40 2.00 1.13 -17.64
C ASP A 40 1.56 0.96 -16.18
N ILE A 41 1.25 -0.29 -15.77
CA ILE A 41 0.75 -0.61 -14.44
C ILE A 41 1.84 -1.33 -13.65
N GLY A 42 2.12 -0.83 -12.45
CA GLY A 42 2.93 -1.51 -11.46
C GLY A 42 2.12 -1.86 -10.21
N ILE A 43 2.38 -3.03 -9.63
CA ILE A 43 1.72 -3.49 -8.41
C ILE A 43 2.76 -3.76 -7.32
N VAL A 44 2.57 -3.13 -6.18
CA VAL A 44 3.47 -3.23 -5.02
C VAL A 44 2.77 -3.92 -3.86
N ALA A 45 3.40 -4.94 -3.28
CA ALA A 45 2.93 -5.58 -2.06
C ALA A 45 4.10 -5.94 -1.12
N PRO A 46 3.95 -5.76 0.20
CA PRO A 46 5.05 -5.94 1.16
C PRO A 46 5.40 -7.42 1.45
N TYR A 47 4.60 -8.37 0.99
CA TYR A 47 4.75 -9.79 1.31
C TYR A 47 4.91 -10.62 0.04
N SER A 48 5.92 -11.50 0.01
CA SER A 48 6.21 -12.35 -1.15
C SER A 48 5.04 -13.26 -1.52
N LYS A 49 4.31 -13.79 -0.54
CA LYS A 49 3.09 -14.59 -0.80
C LYS A 49 1.96 -13.77 -1.43
N GLN A 50 1.81 -12.49 -1.08
CA GLN A 50 0.86 -11.62 -1.78
C GLN A 50 1.31 -11.35 -3.22
N VAL A 51 2.61 -11.10 -3.43
CA VAL A 51 3.17 -10.91 -4.78
C VAL A 51 2.92 -12.14 -5.65
N GLU A 52 3.24 -13.34 -5.15
CA GLU A 52 3.01 -14.61 -5.84
C GLU A 52 1.51 -14.81 -6.14
N PHE A 53 0.65 -14.57 -5.15
CA PHE A 53 -0.80 -14.71 -5.31
C PHE A 53 -1.34 -13.79 -6.41
N ILE A 54 -0.92 -12.51 -6.41
CA ILE A 54 -1.33 -11.53 -7.41
C ILE A 54 -0.82 -11.91 -8.81
N LYS A 55 0.45 -12.30 -8.95
CA LYS A 55 1.03 -12.73 -10.23
C LYS A 55 0.25 -13.90 -10.84
N ASN A 56 -0.04 -14.91 -10.03
CA ASN A 56 -0.77 -16.09 -10.50
C ASN A 56 -2.19 -15.71 -10.96
N GLY A 57 -2.88 -14.84 -10.23
CA GLY A 57 -4.20 -14.35 -10.65
C GLY A 57 -4.18 -13.54 -11.93
N LEU A 58 -3.18 -12.67 -12.12
CA LEU A 58 -3.01 -11.90 -13.37
C LEU A 58 -2.70 -12.80 -14.56
N SER A 59 -1.88 -13.83 -14.38
CA SER A 59 -1.55 -14.79 -15.44
C SER A 59 -2.80 -15.53 -15.94
N LEU A 60 -3.69 -15.93 -15.02
CA LEU A 60 -4.99 -16.52 -15.40
C LEU A 60 -5.90 -15.57 -16.19
N LEU A 61 -5.66 -14.26 -16.10
CA LEU A 61 -6.36 -13.22 -16.86
C LEU A 61 -5.64 -12.81 -18.15
N GLY A 62 -4.49 -13.41 -18.47
CA GLY A 62 -3.64 -13.03 -19.61
C GLY A 62 -2.95 -11.67 -19.44
N LEU A 63 -2.67 -11.29 -18.18
CA LEU A 63 -2.09 -10.00 -17.80
C LEU A 63 -0.65 -10.12 -17.28
N ASP A 64 0.14 -11.00 -17.91
CA ASP A 64 1.48 -11.39 -17.47
C ASP A 64 2.53 -10.26 -17.56
N ASN A 65 2.28 -9.22 -18.35
CA ASN A 65 3.24 -8.12 -18.53
C ASN A 65 3.13 -7.04 -17.45
N ILE A 66 2.14 -7.14 -16.56
CA ILE A 66 2.01 -6.24 -15.40
C ILE A 66 3.09 -6.58 -14.38
N GLU A 67 3.91 -5.59 -14.02
CA GLU A 67 4.99 -5.79 -13.09
C GLU A 67 4.46 -5.88 -11.65
N VAL A 68 4.76 -6.96 -10.93
CA VAL A 68 4.36 -7.15 -9.52
C VAL A 68 5.59 -7.44 -8.68
N GLY A 69 5.76 -6.71 -7.57
CA GLY A 69 6.94 -6.85 -6.71
C GLY A 69 6.77 -6.22 -5.33
N SER A 70 7.81 -6.36 -4.50
CA SER A 70 7.90 -5.64 -3.22
C SER A 70 8.36 -4.19 -3.43
N ALA A 71 8.21 -3.36 -2.39
CA ALA A 71 8.64 -1.96 -2.46
C ALA A 71 10.14 -1.83 -2.74
N GLU A 72 10.97 -2.76 -2.22
CA GLU A 72 12.41 -2.80 -2.48
C GLU A 72 12.73 -3.18 -3.93
N GLN A 73 11.95 -4.08 -4.53
CA GLN A 73 12.13 -4.49 -5.93
C GLN A 73 11.75 -3.38 -6.91
N TYR A 74 10.98 -2.39 -6.46
CA TYR A 74 10.54 -1.24 -7.23
C TYR A 74 11.46 0.00 -7.12
N GLN A 75 12.59 -0.10 -6.42
CA GLN A 75 13.50 1.03 -6.26
C GLN A 75 14.08 1.46 -7.63
N GLY A 76 13.76 2.68 -8.06
CA GLY A 76 14.21 3.25 -9.34
C GLY A 76 13.35 2.92 -10.57
N ARG A 77 12.18 2.28 -10.38
CA ARG A 77 11.22 2.01 -11.46
C ARG A 77 9.94 2.80 -11.25
N GLU A 78 9.60 3.64 -12.22
CA GLU A 78 8.39 4.45 -12.19
C GLU A 78 7.39 3.94 -13.23
N LYS A 79 6.10 4.05 -12.89
CA LYS A 79 4.99 3.65 -13.76
C LYS A 79 3.93 4.74 -13.78
N PRO A 80 3.21 4.92 -14.90
CA PRO A 80 2.02 5.77 -14.95
C PRO A 80 1.04 5.48 -13.81
N VAL A 81 0.78 4.20 -13.54
CA VAL A 81 -0.11 3.75 -12.46
C VAL A 81 0.61 2.82 -11.51
N ILE A 82 0.50 3.07 -10.21
CA ILE A 82 0.93 2.15 -9.15
C ILE A 82 -0.28 1.73 -8.31
N ILE A 83 -0.44 0.41 -8.13
CA ILE A 83 -1.42 -0.18 -7.21
C ILE A 83 -0.68 -0.78 -6.02
N VAL A 84 -1.13 -0.46 -4.81
CA VAL A 84 -0.50 -0.89 -3.55
C VAL A 84 -1.46 -1.79 -2.79
N SER A 85 -1.06 -3.03 -2.51
CA SER A 85 -1.77 -3.90 -1.56
C SER A 85 -1.05 -3.88 -0.21
N THR A 86 -1.75 -3.47 0.83
CA THR A 86 -1.19 -3.34 2.19
C THR A 86 -1.15 -4.67 2.96
N VAL A 87 -2.00 -5.63 2.56
CA VAL A 87 -2.19 -7.00 3.07
C VAL A 87 -2.70 -7.09 4.52
N ARG A 88 -2.31 -6.15 5.37
CA ARG A 88 -2.48 -6.23 6.82
C ARG A 88 -3.92 -5.96 7.25
N SER A 89 -4.50 -6.95 7.91
CA SER A 89 -5.81 -6.89 8.54
C SER A 89 -5.77 -7.58 9.91
N ASN A 90 -6.51 -7.05 10.89
CA ASN A 90 -6.71 -7.63 12.24
C ASN A 90 -5.43 -7.83 13.08
N ARG A 91 -4.44 -6.95 12.99
CA ARG A 91 -3.26 -6.90 13.88
C ARG A 91 -3.16 -5.56 14.63
N LYS A 92 -2.34 -5.53 15.69
CA LYS A 92 -2.05 -4.33 16.51
C LYS A 92 -1.01 -3.38 15.87
N THR A 93 -0.40 -3.78 14.76
CA THR A 93 0.64 -3.01 14.08
C THR A 93 0.42 -3.07 12.57
N VAL A 94 0.87 -2.03 11.86
CA VAL A 94 0.88 -1.98 10.39
C VAL A 94 2.05 -2.75 9.77
N GLY A 95 3.03 -3.18 10.59
CA GLY A 95 4.14 -4.02 10.16
C GLY A 95 5.11 -3.30 9.23
N PHE A 96 5.39 -3.90 8.06
CA PHE A 96 6.28 -3.35 7.03
C PHE A 96 5.95 -1.91 6.62
N LEU A 97 4.68 -1.53 6.75
CA LEU A 97 4.18 -0.22 6.35
C LEU A 97 4.40 0.87 7.41
N ALA A 98 4.95 0.54 8.59
CA ALA A 98 5.27 1.52 9.63
C ALA A 98 6.43 2.44 9.25
N ASP A 99 7.29 2.01 8.32
CA ASP A 99 8.39 2.84 7.85
C ASP A 99 7.87 3.87 6.84
N ALA A 100 7.75 5.12 7.28
CA ALA A 100 7.32 6.25 6.45
C ALA A 100 8.17 6.41 5.18
N ARG A 101 9.44 5.99 5.18
CA ARG A 101 10.29 6.03 3.98
C ARG A 101 9.79 5.06 2.91
N ARG A 102 9.29 3.90 3.31
CA ARG A 102 8.71 2.90 2.39
C ARG A 102 7.42 3.41 1.78
N LEU A 103 6.58 4.09 2.56
CA LEU A 103 5.41 4.77 2.03
C LEU A 103 5.80 5.82 0.99
N ASN A 104 6.77 6.69 1.29
CA ASN A 104 7.25 7.71 0.34
C ASN A 104 7.82 7.11 -0.94
N VAL A 105 8.58 6.02 -0.85
CA VAL A 105 9.09 5.31 -2.04
C VAL A 105 7.93 4.89 -2.92
N VAL A 106 6.93 4.21 -2.35
CA VAL A 106 5.78 3.70 -3.10
C VAL A 106 4.95 4.83 -3.71
N LEU A 107 4.66 5.88 -2.94
CA LEU A 107 3.88 7.04 -3.41
C LEU A 107 4.58 7.79 -4.55
N THR A 108 5.91 7.89 -4.50
CA THR A 108 6.70 8.60 -5.53
C THR A 108 7.00 7.75 -6.77
N ARG A 109 6.62 6.46 -6.79
CA ARG A 109 6.79 5.62 -8.00
C ARG A 109 5.70 5.83 -9.04
N ALA A 110 4.55 6.38 -8.65
CA ALA A 110 3.45 6.68 -9.56
C ALA A 110 3.68 8.02 -10.25
N GLN A 111 3.58 8.05 -11.58
CA GLN A 111 3.67 9.30 -12.35
C GLN A 111 2.31 10.01 -12.45
N ALA A 112 1.21 9.27 -12.49
CA ALA A 112 -0.12 9.83 -12.68
C ALA A 112 -1.14 9.37 -11.62
N LEU A 113 -1.16 8.08 -11.26
CA LEU A 113 -2.17 7.52 -10.36
C LEU A 113 -1.58 6.53 -9.36
N THR A 114 -1.91 6.73 -8.08
CA THR A 114 -1.69 5.72 -7.04
C THR A 114 -3.04 5.21 -6.53
N ILE A 115 -3.23 3.90 -6.54
CA ILE A 115 -4.38 3.21 -5.92
C ILE A 115 -3.88 2.42 -4.73
N ILE A 116 -4.41 2.70 -3.53
CA ILE A 116 -4.05 1.98 -2.30
C ILE A 116 -5.22 1.12 -1.84
N ILE A 117 -4.96 -0.17 -1.70
CA ILE A 117 -5.92 -1.17 -1.27
C ILE A 117 -5.50 -1.67 0.10
N GLY A 118 -6.35 -1.46 1.11
CA GLY A 118 -6.02 -1.82 2.47
C GLY A 118 -7.15 -1.69 3.46
N ASN A 119 -6.89 -2.16 4.68
CA ASN A 119 -7.83 -2.04 5.79
C ASN A 119 -7.57 -0.74 6.57
N PRO A 120 -8.44 0.28 6.47
CA PRO A 120 -8.22 1.56 7.12
C PRO A 120 -8.15 1.44 8.65
N THR A 121 -8.91 0.53 9.27
CA THR A 121 -8.88 0.31 10.73
C THR A 121 -7.50 -0.16 11.21
N ASN A 122 -6.77 -0.88 10.38
CA ASN A 122 -5.40 -1.28 10.69
C ASN A 122 -4.40 -0.16 10.42
N LEU A 123 -4.55 0.54 9.30
CA LEU A 123 -3.66 1.63 8.91
C LEU A 123 -3.71 2.81 9.89
N MET A 124 -4.88 3.15 10.43
CA MET A 124 -5.04 4.24 11.41
C MET A 124 -4.33 4.01 12.76
N GLN A 125 -3.82 2.81 13.02
CA GLN A 125 -3.03 2.52 14.22
C GLN A 125 -1.61 3.07 14.15
N ASP A 126 -1.19 3.53 12.98
CA ASP A 126 0.09 4.19 12.74
C ASP A 126 -0.15 5.68 12.46
N GLY A 127 0.64 6.55 13.09
CA GLY A 127 0.45 8.00 13.05
C GLY A 127 0.71 8.59 11.66
N THR A 128 1.68 8.05 10.93
CA THR A 128 1.96 8.48 9.56
C THR A 128 0.80 8.12 8.64
N TRP A 129 0.32 6.87 8.71
CA TRP A 129 -0.84 6.44 7.95
C TRP A 129 -2.12 7.17 8.37
N TYR A 130 -2.28 7.48 9.65
CA TYR A 130 -3.43 8.22 10.14
C TYR A 130 -3.52 9.63 9.52
N GLU A 131 -2.42 10.38 9.54
CA GLU A 131 -2.37 11.71 8.91
C GLU A 131 -2.53 11.62 7.39
N PHE A 132 -1.94 10.61 6.76
CA PHE A 132 -2.12 10.37 5.34
C PHE A 132 -3.58 10.05 4.96
N LEU A 133 -4.27 9.20 5.73
CA LEU A 133 -5.68 8.89 5.50
C LEU A 133 -6.59 10.11 5.73
N LYS A 134 -6.26 11.01 6.67
CA LYS A 134 -6.96 12.29 6.84
C LYS A 134 -6.81 13.16 5.59
N LEU A 135 -5.61 13.24 5.02
CA LEU A 135 -5.36 13.97 3.78
C LEU A 135 -6.17 13.39 2.61
N ILE A 136 -6.16 12.06 2.43
CA ILE A 136 -6.94 11.39 1.37
C ILE A 136 -8.44 11.66 1.55
N LYS A 137 -8.95 11.60 2.78
CA LYS A 137 -10.36 11.87 3.11
C LYS A 137 -10.75 13.31 2.78
N ALA A 138 -9.91 14.28 3.14
CA ALA A 138 -10.15 15.70 2.85
C ALA A 138 -10.23 15.96 1.33
N ASN A 139 -9.44 15.24 0.54
CA ASN A 139 -9.43 15.31 -0.93
C ASN A 139 -10.51 14.44 -1.61
N LYS A 140 -11.44 13.83 -0.85
CA LYS A 140 -12.52 12.96 -1.37
C LYS A 140 -12.01 11.77 -2.20
N ALA A 141 -10.79 11.30 -1.93
CA ALA A 141 -10.13 10.23 -2.69
C ALA A 141 -10.26 8.85 -2.03
N ILE A 142 -11.42 8.56 -1.40
CA ILE A 142 -11.70 7.28 -0.74
C ILE A 142 -12.82 6.55 -1.48
N ALA A 143 -12.55 5.29 -1.85
CA ALA A 143 -13.56 4.36 -2.36
C ALA A 143 -13.71 3.16 -1.40
N GLY A 144 -14.94 2.63 -1.28
CA GLY A 144 -15.24 1.45 -0.46
C GLY A 144 -15.89 1.76 0.89
N LYS A 145 -15.60 0.95 1.91
CA LYS A 145 -16.28 1.03 3.21
C LYS A 145 -15.94 2.34 3.93
N ILE A 146 -16.97 3.07 4.36
CA ILE A 146 -16.81 4.31 5.13
C ILE A 146 -16.15 3.98 6.47
N PHE A 147 -15.12 4.75 6.82
CA PHE A 147 -14.46 4.70 8.12
C PHE A 147 -14.30 6.11 8.71
N ASN A 148 -14.29 6.15 10.04
CA ASN A 148 -14.09 7.38 10.79
C ASN A 148 -12.65 7.43 11.29
N CYS A 149 -11.96 8.53 10.99
CA CYS A 149 -10.66 8.83 11.60
C CYS A 149 -10.92 9.32 13.03
N THR A 150 -11.12 8.39 13.98
CA THR A 150 -11.20 8.73 15.41
C THR A 150 -9.80 9.04 15.95
N LYS A 151 -9.68 9.62 17.15
CA LYS A 151 -8.38 10.03 17.74
C LYS A 151 -7.35 8.89 17.59
N HIS A 152 -6.24 9.17 16.93
CA HIS A 152 -5.08 8.27 16.91
C HIS A 152 -4.51 8.21 18.33
N VAL A 153 -4.29 6.99 18.83
CA VAL A 153 -3.61 6.76 20.12
C VAL A 153 -2.20 6.33 19.76
N PRO A 154 -1.17 7.15 20.06
CA PRO A 154 0.22 6.83 19.72
C PRO A 154 0.62 5.47 20.25
N THR A 155 1.30 4.70 19.41
CA THR A 155 1.93 3.44 19.81
C THR A 155 3.16 3.71 20.67
N GLN A 156 3.56 2.72 21.47
CA GLN A 156 4.72 2.85 22.37
C GLN A 156 6.03 3.13 21.62
N SER A 157 6.15 2.69 20.35
CA SER A 157 7.27 3.00 19.46
C SER A 157 7.29 4.47 19.02
N GLU A 158 6.12 5.08 18.76
CA GLU A 158 6.03 6.49 18.36
C GLU A 158 6.31 7.43 19.54
N LEU A 159 6.01 7.00 20.77
CA LEU A 159 6.31 7.77 21.97
C LEU A 159 7.82 7.85 22.27
N ILE A 160 8.61 6.85 21.84
CA ILE A 160 10.07 6.82 22.05
C ILE A 160 10.80 7.78 21.10
N GLU A 161 10.26 8.05 19.90
CA GLU A 161 10.85 9.00 18.95
C GLU A 161 10.63 10.48 19.35
N ILE A 162 9.79 10.75 20.35
CA ILE A 162 9.42 12.11 20.79
C ILE A 162 10.20 12.54 22.04
N GLU A 163 11.17 11.77 22.53
CA GLU A 163 12.02 12.25 23.64
C GLU A 163 12.85 13.46 23.19
N PRO A 164 12.71 14.62 23.86
CA PRO A 164 13.47 15.80 23.50
C PRO A 164 14.97 15.56 23.80
N ILE A 165 15.81 16.08 22.91
CA ILE A 165 17.27 16.15 23.07
C ILE A 165 17.60 17.19 24.17
N ASN A 166 17.16 16.96 25.40
CA ASN A 166 17.46 17.83 26.52
C ASN A 166 18.72 17.33 27.23
N GLY A 167 19.85 17.98 26.94
CA GLY A 167 21.00 17.97 27.85
C GLY A 167 22.35 17.65 27.21
N GLN A 168 22.78 18.38 26.17
CA GLN A 168 24.21 18.65 26.05
C GLN A 168 24.52 19.95 26.79
N ASN A 169 24.83 19.81 28.09
CA ASN A 169 25.56 20.82 28.83
C ASN A 169 26.97 20.92 28.21
N PHE A 170 27.21 21.97 27.42
CA PHE A 170 28.56 22.43 27.18
C PHE A 170 28.97 23.29 28.38
N SER A 171 29.67 22.66 29.32
CA SER A 171 30.57 23.33 30.27
C SER A 171 31.96 23.46 29.65
#